data_AF-A0A653D106-F1
#
_entry.id   AF-A0A653D106-F1
#
_cell.length_a   1.000
_cell.length_b   1.000
_cell.length_c   1.000
_cell.angle_alpha   90.00
_cell.angle_beta   90.00
_cell.angle_gamma   90.00
#
_symmetry.space_group_name_H-M   'P 1'
#
loop_
_entity.id
_entity.type
_entity.pdbx_description
1 polymer ?
#
loop_
_entity_poly.entity_id
_entity_poly.type
_entity_poly.pdbx_seq_one_letter_code
_entity_poly.pdbx_strand_id
1 'polypeptide(L)'
;MNCCWKLWTRTSKTKPSEKNLRHKIDFRVTHYAGDITKRPPTAGTLFKNSMQALVQNLQSKEPHYVRCIKPNEIKSATAFDDERVRHQVSYLGLVENVRVRRAGFAYRQRYDRFLKRYKMISQFTWPNFRSGTDKDAVRVIMDEKKFTDDVKYGKTKIFIRSPKTLFALENARNELIPGIVTLIQKTWRGYVARQQYKKMKALLTMIKCYRQKKLREYICALENKFRRVKTMKDYGKSIVWPAPPRSLLNSAKMLRSIYNRWRSYMILNRIPRSEWPQMKLKISAASALINKRIEYGLSRKWEVTLYSTRL
;
A
#
# COMPACT_ATOMS: atom_id res chain seq x y z
N MET A 1 -32.10 8.51 26.42
CA MET A 1 -31.31 7.82 25.36
C MET A 1 -30.10 7.18 26.01
N ASN A 2 -30.05 5.86 26.00
CA ASN A 2 -29.02 5.04 26.63
C ASN A 2 -27.73 5.04 25.78
N CYS A 3 -26.62 5.51 26.34
CA CYS A 3 -25.29 5.27 25.77
C CYS A 3 -24.49 4.37 26.71
N CYS A 4 -24.51 3.09 26.37
CA CYS A 4 -23.71 2.02 26.94
C CYS A 4 -22.24 2.23 26.54
N TRP A 5 -21.33 2.45 27.50
CA TRP A 5 -19.90 2.28 27.31
C TRP A 5 -19.43 1.11 28.16
N LYS A 6 -19.41 -0.09 27.55
CA LYS A 6 -18.67 -1.25 28.05
C LYS A 6 -17.18 -0.98 27.87
N LEU A 7 -16.45 -0.74 28.96
CA LEU A 7 -14.99 -0.85 28.94
C LEU A 7 -14.59 -2.26 29.38
N TRP A 8 -14.04 -3.00 28.43
CA TRP A 8 -13.47 -4.33 28.56
C TRP A 8 -12.14 -4.24 29.33
N THR A 9 -12.04 -4.86 30.51
CA THR A 9 -10.74 -5.20 31.11
C THR A 9 -10.61 -6.71 31.15
N ARG A 10 -9.59 -7.20 30.42
CA ARG A 10 -9.22 -8.61 30.30
C ARG A 10 -8.68 -9.08 31.65
N THR A 11 -9.51 -9.70 32.47
CA THR A 11 -9.11 -10.35 33.72
C THR A 11 -8.39 -11.65 33.41
N SER A 12 -7.14 -11.76 33.84
CA SER A 12 -6.44 -13.04 33.98
C SER A 12 -7.20 -13.88 35.00
N LYS A 13 -7.60 -15.09 34.59
CA LYS A 13 -8.30 -16.07 35.43
C LYS A 13 -7.44 -16.42 36.66
N THR A 14 -7.79 -15.89 37.82
CA THR A 14 -7.43 -16.51 39.10
C THR A 14 -8.59 -17.41 39.55
N LYS A 15 -8.24 -18.61 40.02
CA LYS A 15 -9.17 -19.71 40.35
C LYS A 15 -10.19 -19.28 41.43
N PRO A 16 -11.44 -19.79 41.40
CA PRO A 16 -12.42 -19.47 42.42
C PRO A 16 -12.14 -20.28 43.68
N SER A 17 -11.83 -19.62 44.80
CA SER A 17 -11.95 -20.23 46.13
C SER A 17 -13.40 -20.03 46.61
N GLU A 18 -14.05 -21.16 46.88
CA GLU A 18 -15.45 -21.25 47.28
C GLU A 18 -15.73 -20.49 48.57
N LYS A 19 -16.72 -19.59 48.53
CA LYS A 19 -17.35 -19.03 49.71
C LYS A 19 -18.55 -19.88 50.06
N ASN A 20 -18.40 -20.81 50.99
CA ASN A 20 -19.53 -21.39 51.72
C ASN A 20 -19.66 -20.69 53.08
N LEU A 21 -20.56 -19.71 53.14
CA LEU A 21 -21.11 -19.21 54.39
C LEU A 21 -22.04 -20.29 54.97
N ARG A 22 -21.53 -21.08 55.91
CA ARG A 22 -22.38 -21.78 56.88
C ARG A 22 -22.16 -21.14 58.24
N HIS A 23 -23.09 -20.27 58.62
CA HIS A 23 -23.25 -19.89 60.03
C HIS A 23 -23.79 -21.11 60.78
N LYS A 24 -22.91 -21.90 61.36
CA LYS A 24 -23.19 -22.70 62.55
C LYS A 24 -22.22 -22.23 63.61
N ILE A 25 -22.75 -21.42 64.54
CA ILE A 25 -22.06 -21.09 65.77
C ILE A 25 -22.14 -22.36 66.61
N ASP A 26 -21.05 -23.13 66.64
CA ASP A 26 -20.88 -24.22 67.60
C ASP A 26 -19.89 -23.73 68.66
N PHE A 27 -20.42 -23.34 69.82
CA PHE A 27 -19.65 -22.91 70.99
C PHE A 27 -19.04 -24.15 71.63
N ARG A 28 -17.97 -24.70 71.02
CA ARG A 28 -17.13 -25.71 71.67
C ARG A 28 -15.85 -25.05 72.16
N VAL A 29 -15.84 -24.70 73.45
CA VAL A 29 -14.65 -24.30 74.19
C VAL A 29 -13.70 -25.49 74.22
N THR A 30 -12.72 -25.51 73.33
CA THR A 30 -11.56 -26.40 73.44
C THR A 30 -10.47 -25.61 74.15
N HIS A 31 -10.25 -25.94 75.43
CA HIS A 31 -9.11 -25.44 76.18
C HIS A 31 -7.83 -26.03 75.58
N TYR A 32 -7.09 -25.22 74.82
CA TYR A 32 -5.70 -25.51 74.48
C TYR A 32 -4.80 -24.63 75.35
N ALA A 33 -4.08 -25.28 76.26
CA ALA A 33 -2.96 -24.71 76.97
C ALA A 33 -1.83 -24.41 75.96
N GLY A 34 -1.50 -23.13 75.79
CA GLY A 34 -0.42 -22.65 74.95
C GLY A 34 -0.23 -21.14 75.12
N ASP A 35 0.86 -20.75 75.76
CA ASP A 35 1.43 -19.39 75.95
C ASP A 35 0.50 -18.18 75.72
N ILE A 36 -0.16 -17.74 76.81
CA ILE A 36 -1.01 -16.55 76.87
C ILE A 36 -0.15 -15.28 77.02
N THR A 37 0.64 -14.92 76.01
CA THR A 37 1.38 -13.64 76.01
C THR A 37 0.86 -12.62 75.00
N LYS A 38 -0.08 -12.98 74.13
CA LYS A 38 -0.66 -12.06 73.14
C LYS A 38 -2.14 -11.84 73.37
N ARG A 39 -2.47 -10.62 73.80
CA ARG A 39 -3.86 -10.14 73.87
C ARG A 39 -4.51 -10.25 72.49
N PRO A 40 -5.78 -10.66 72.40
CA PRO A 40 -6.49 -10.69 71.12
C PRO A 40 -6.46 -9.29 70.50
N PRO A 41 -6.22 -9.17 69.19
CA PRO A 41 -6.12 -7.88 68.53
C PRO A 41 -7.45 -7.14 68.62
N THR A 42 -7.40 -5.88 69.04
CA THR A 42 -8.58 -5.00 69.06
C THR A 42 -9.02 -4.66 67.64
N ALA A 43 -10.30 -4.32 67.45
CA ALA A 43 -10.81 -3.89 66.14
C ALA A 43 -9.97 -2.75 65.52
N GLY A 44 -9.45 -1.83 66.34
CA GLY A 44 -8.53 -0.77 65.90
C GLY A 44 -7.20 -1.31 65.35
N THR A 45 -6.61 -2.32 66.01
CA THR A 45 -5.37 -2.95 65.50
C THR A 45 -5.60 -3.72 64.20
N LEU A 46 -6.74 -4.40 64.05
CA LEU A 46 -7.11 -5.09 62.81
C LEU A 46 -7.30 -4.10 61.65
N PHE A 47 -7.99 -2.98 61.90
CA PHE A 47 -8.20 -1.93 60.90
C PHE A 47 -6.88 -1.26 60.48
N LYS A 48 -6.01 -0.93 61.45
CA LYS A 48 -4.68 -0.37 61.18
C LYS A 48 -3.84 -1.29 60.30
N ASN A 49 -3.79 -2.58 60.64
CA ASN A 49 -3.01 -3.56 59.89
C ASN A 49 -3.55 -3.72 58.45
N SER A 50 -4.88 -3.74 58.29
CA SER A 50 -5.53 -3.77 56.98
C SER A 50 -5.21 -2.53 56.13
N MET A 51 -5.27 -1.33 56.71
CA MET A 51 -4.91 -0.08 56.01
C MET A 51 -3.42 -0.04 55.62
N GLN A 52 -2.53 -0.50 56.49
CA GLN A 52 -1.09 -0.54 56.20
C GLN A 52 -0.79 -1.49 55.03
N ALA A 53 -1.41 -2.68 55.01
CA ALA A 53 -1.28 -3.62 53.91
C ALA A 53 -1.79 -3.02 52.58
N LEU A 54 -2.90 -2.28 52.61
CA LEU A 54 -3.42 -1.58 51.44
C LEU A 54 -2.45 -0.51 50.94
N VAL A 55 -1.90 0.33 51.83
CA VAL A 55 -0.95 1.40 51.46
C VAL A 55 0.31 0.82 50.83
N GLN A 56 0.88 -0.25 51.41
CA GLN A 56 2.03 -0.95 50.83
C GLN A 56 1.73 -1.47 49.42
N ASN A 57 0.54 -2.04 49.22
CA ASN A 57 0.10 -2.52 47.92
C ASN A 57 -0.04 -1.38 46.90
N LEU A 58 -0.61 -0.24 47.30
CA LEU A 58 -0.73 0.95 46.44
C LEU A 58 0.63 1.57 46.09
N GLN A 59 1.58 1.60 47.03
CA GLN A 59 2.94 2.12 46.80
C GLN A 59 3.74 1.29 45.79
N SER A 60 3.44 0.00 45.65
CA SER A 60 4.07 -0.88 44.65
C SER A 60 3.64 -0.63 43.21
N LYS A 61 2.65 0.25 42.98
CA LYS A 61 1.99 0.47 41.67
C LYS A 61 2.09 1.93 41.25
N GLU A 62 1.76 2.19 39.99
CA GLU A 62 1.57 3.55 39.47
C GLU A 62 0.14 4.03 39.82
N PRO A 63 -0.02 5.04 40.70
CA PRO A 63 -1.33 5.45 41.16
C PRO A 63 -2.00 6.43 40.18
N HIS A 64 -3.23 6.11 39.79
CA HIS A 64 -4.12 7.04 39.08
C HIS A 64 -5.27 7.43 40.02
N TYR A 65 -5.44 8.74 40.24
CA TYR A 65 -6.42 9.27 41.18
C TYR A 65 -7.65 9.81 40.45
N VAL A 66 -8.85 9.38 40.89
CA VAL A 66 -10.13 9.95 40.48
C VAL A 66 -10.74 10.67 41.67
N ARG A 67 -11.18 11.91 41.48
CA ARG A 67 -11.82 12.74 42.52
C ARG A 67 -13.29 12.92 42.14
N CYS A 68 -14.19 12.40 42.96
CA CYS A 68 -15.63 12.52 42.75
C CYS A 68 -16.13 13.81 43.40
N ILE A 69 -16.95 14.58 42.69
CA ILE A 69 -17.61 15.79 43.18
C ILE A 69 -19.11 15.59 43.05
N LYS A 70 -19.85 15.82 44.14
CA LYS A 70 -21.31 15.78 44.17
C LYS A 70 -21.86 17.15 43.76
N PRO A 71 -22.62 17.28 42.65
CA PRO A 71 -23.06 18.58 42.14
C PRO A 71 -24.18 19.23 42.95
N ASN A 72 -25.03 18.44 43.61
CA ASN A 72 -26.14 18.90 44.44
C ASN A 72 -26.56 17.81 45.44
N GLU A 73 -27.25 18.18 46.52
CA GLU A 73 -27.74 17.22 47.52
C GLU A 73 -29.07 16.55 47.13
N ILE A 74 -29.89 17.24 46.30
CA ILE A 74 -31.22 16.80 45.85
C ILE A 74 -31.20 15.67 44.80
N LYS A 75 -30.02 15.17 44.41
CA LYS A 75 -29.80 14.13 43.39
C LYS A 75 -30.40 14.47 42.01
N SER A 76 -30.56 15.75 41.70
CA SER A 76 -31.00 16.20 40.38
C SER A 76 -29.87 16.05 39.36
N ALA A 77 -30.20 15.66 38.13
CA ALA A 77 -29.22 15.54 37.05
C ALA A 77 -28.77 16.90 36.49
N THR A 78 -29.56 17.95 36.68
CA THR A 78 -29.33 19.29 36.08
C THR A 78 -28.93 20.35 37.09
N ALA A 79 -29.29 20.19 38.37
CA ALA A 79 -28.96 21.17 39.39
C ALA A 79 -27.46 21.18 39.70
N PHE A 80 -26.87 22.37 39.83
CA PHE A 80 -25.48 22.55 40.23
C PHE A 80 -25.40 23.60 41.34
N ASP A 81 -24.97 23.17 42.51
CA ASP A 81 -24.78 24.01 43.68
C ASP A 81 -23.30 24.43 43.76
N ASP A 82 -23.04 25.67 43.37
CA ASP A 82 -21.68 26.22 43.31
C ASP A 82 -21.02 26.27 44.69
N GLU A 83 -21.77 26.56 45.77
CA GLU A 83 -21.21 26.63 47.11
C GLU A 83 -20.78 25.27 47.62
N ARG A 84 -21.63 24.27 47.42
CA ARG A 84 -21.33 22.89 47.77
C ARG A 84 -20.13 22.36 46.99
N VAL A 85 -20.05 22.66 45.70
CA VAL A 85 -18.94 22.22 44.84
C VAL A 85 -17.65 22.96 45.21
N ARG A 86 -17.70 24.26 45.47
CA ARG A 86 -16.54 25.06 45.91
C ARG A 86 -15.98 24.55 47.23
N HIS A 87 -16.83 24.26 48.21
CA HIS A 87 -16.39 23.63 49.45
C HIS A 87 -15.70 22.28 49.18
N GLN A 88 -16.23 21.47 48.26
CA GLN A 88 -15.61 20.21 47.82
C GLN A 88 -14.23 20.39 47.18
N VAL A 89 -14.12 21.36 46.29
CA VAL A 89 -12.86 21.71 45.63
C VAL A 89 -11.80 22.11 46.65
N SER A 90 -12.18 22.92 47.64
CA SER A 90 -11.28 23.39 48.70
C SER A 90 -10.87 22.27 49.66
N TYR A 91 -11.80 21.48 50.23
CA TYR A 91 -11.41 20.45 51.20
C TYR A 91 -10.65 19.26 50.57
N LEU A 92 -10.92 18.93 49.31
CA LEU A 92 -10.15 17.93 48.56
C LEU A 92 -8.76 18.45 48.17
N GLY A 93 -8.50 19.74 48.39
CA GLY A 93 -7.27 20.43 48.02
C GLY A 93 -7.03 20.39 46.52
N LEU A 94 -8.08 20.45 45.69
CA LEU A 94 -7.92 20.29 44.23
C LEU A 94 -7.09 21.44 43.64
N VAL A 95 -7.28 22.66 44.15
CA VAL A 95 -6.53 23.84 43.71
C VAL A 95 -5.07 23.71 44.10
N GLU A 96 -4.79 23.29 45.34
CA GLU A 96 -3.45 23.05 45.88
C GLU A 96 -2.76 21.93 45.12
N ASN A 97 -3.47 20.82 44.84
CA ASN A 97 -2.96 19.72 44.02
C ASN A 97 -2.56 20.19 42.62
N VAL A 98 -3.37 21.06 41.99
CA VAL A 98 -3.03 21.68 40.70
C VAL A 98 -1.84 22.63 40.86
N ARG A 99 -1.81 23.43 41.92
CA ARG A 99 -0.74 24.41 42.19
C ARG A 99 0.59 23.72 42.44
N VAL A 100 0.64 22.67 43.25
CA VAL A 100 1.83 21.85 43.49
C VAL A 100 2.31 21.18 42.20
N ARG A 101 1.38 20.69 41.36
CA ARG A 101 1.74 20.15 40.04
C ARG A 101 2.26 21.20 39.07
N ARG A 102 1.81 22.46 39.19
CA ARG A 102 2.25 23.59 38.36
C ARG A 102 3.50 24.32 38.87
N ALA A 103 3.72 24.35 40.19
CA ALA A 103 4.84 25.05 40.84
C ALA A 103 6.20 24.39 40.56
N GLY A 104 6.19 23.17 40.01
CA GLY A 104 7.38 22.50 39.50
C GLY A 104 7.32 22.32 37.98
N PHE A 105 7.60 21.09 37.54
CA PHE A 105 7.49 20.71 36.14
C PHE A 105 6.17 19.98 35.92
N ALA A 106 5.29 20.57 35.10
CA ALA A 106 4.00 19.98 34.76
C ALA A 106 4.16 18.63 34.05
N TYR A 107 5.22 18.47 33.26
CA TYR A 107 5.46 17.25 32.49
C TYR A 107 6.88 16.72 32.66
N ARG A 108 7.01 15.39 32.75
CA ARG A 108 8.29 14.69 32.91
C ARG A 108 8.27 13.39 32.12
N GLN A 109 9.27 13.17 31.27
CA GLN A 109 9.35 11.95 30.47
C GLN A 109 10.80 11.54 30.24
N ARG A 110 11.05 10.23 30.10
CA ARG A 110 12.38 9.74 29.71
C ARG A 110 12.73 10.19 28.29
N TYR A 111 14.02 10.44 28.04
CA TYR A 111 14.52 10.94 26.75
C TYR A 111 14.17 10.01 25.59
N ASP A 112 14.30 8.70 25.77
CA ASP A 112 14.00 7.68 24.75
C ASP A 112 12.53 7.75 24.28
N ARG A 113 11.58 7.84 25.22
CA ARG A 113 10.15 7.93 24.88
C ARG A 113 9.80 9.29 24.28
N PHE A 114 10.39 10.36 24.82
CA PHE A 114 10.16 11.71 24.30
C PHE A 114 10.64 11.82 22.85
N LEU A 115 11.87 11.39 22.57
CA LEU A 115 12.45 11.40 21.23
C LEU A 115 11.62 10.57 20.26
N LYS A 116 11.24 9.33 20.60
CA LYS A 116 10.39 8.50 19.72
C LYS A 116 9.08 9.18 19.35
N ARG A 117 8.50 9.98 20.25
CA ARG A 117 7.23 10.69 20.02
C ARG A 117 7.40 11.94 19.15
N TYR A 118 8.45 12.71 19.38
CA TYR A 118 8.63 14.05 18.79
C TYR A 118 9.76 14.16 17.75
N LYS A 119 10.50 13.10 17.44
CA LYS A 119 11.62 13.11 16.47
C LYS A 119 11.25 13.59 15.06
N MET A 120 9.98 13.57 14.70
CA MET A 120 9.50 14.04 13.40
C MET A 120 9.42 15.57 13.30
N ILE A 121 9.45 16.27 14.44
CA ILE A 121 9.33 17.73 14.49
C ILE A 121 10.56 18.41 13.88
N SER A 122 11.75 17.87 14.13
CA SER A 122 13.01 18.35 13.57
C SER A 122 13.47 17.46 12.43
N GLN A 123 13.97 18.09 11.36
CA GLN A 123 14.59 17.38 10.23
C GLN A 123 15.91 16.69 10.62
N PHE A 124 16.62 17.21 11.63
CA PHE A 124 17.89 16.66 12.10
C PHE A 124 17.70 15.42 12.97
N THR A 125 16.60 15.33 13.72
CA THR A 125 16.28 14.13 14.51
C THR A 125 15.56 13.05 13.71
N TRP A 126 14.97 13.40 12.58
CA TRP A 126 14.26 12.47 11.70
C TRP A 126 15.20 11.82 10.67
N PRO A 127 15.06 10.52 10.34
CA PRO A 127 14.25 9.50 10.99
C PRO A 127 14.89 8.89 12.24
N ASN A 128 16.22 8.91 12.32
CA ASN A 128 17.02 8.43 13.44
C ASN A 128 18.14 9.44 13.69
N PHE A 129 18.28 9.86 14.95
CA PHE A 129 19.35 10.76 15.36
C PHE A 129 20.69 10.03 15.33
N ARG A 130 21.70 10.62 14.68
CA ARG A 130 23.03 10.01 14.51
C ARG A 130 24.13 10.67 15.35
N SER A 131 23.86 11.84 15.93
CA SER A 131 24.89 12.74 16.46
C SER A 131 24.89 12.81 17.99
N GLY A 132 24.97 11.67 18.66
CA GLY A 132 25.14 11.61 20.12
C GLY A 132 24.01 10.89 20.87
N THR A 133 23.69 11.37 22.07
CA THR A 133 22.73 10.71 22.97
C THR A 133 21.29 11.17 22.73
N ASP A 134 20.30 10.39 23.20
CA ASP A 134 18.89 10.79 23.17
C ASP A 134 18.65 12.16 23.82
N LYS A 135 19.44 12.50 24.84
CA LYS A 135 19.35 13.80 25.53
C LYS A 135 19.72 14.95 24.60
N ASP A 136 20.75 14.78 23.79
CA ASP A 136 21.20 15.79 22.82
C ASP A 136 20.19 15.95 21.69
N ALA A 137 19.62 14.83 21.21
CA ALA A 137 18.55 14.86 20.22
C ALA A 137 17.33 15.66 20.72
N VAL A 138 16.94 15.46 21.98
CA VAL A 138 15.85 16.21 22.60
C VAL A 138 16.20 17.69 22.77
N ARG A 139 17.46 18.02 23.05
CA ARG A 139 17.94 19.41 23.11
C ARG A 139 17.76 20.11 21.77
N VAL A 140 18.16 19.47 20.66
CA VAL A 140 17.98 20.00 19.29
C VAL A 140 16.52 20.33 19.00
N ILE A 141 15.59 19.42 19.33
CA ILE A 141 14.14 19.65 19.12
C ILE A 141 13.65 20.88 19.92
N MET A 142 14.08 21.01 21.17
CA MET A 142 13.65 22.12 22.03
C MET A 142 14.26 23.45 21.61
N ASP A 143 15.52 23.46 21.15
CA ASP A 143 16.20 24.66 20.69
C ASP A 143 15.60 25.16 19.35
N GLU A 144 15.31 24.26 18.41
CA GLU A 144 14.63 24.61 17.15
C GLU A 144 13.25 25.25 17.38
N LYS A 145 12.52 24.77 18.39
CA LYS A 145 11.20 25.31 18.76
C LYS A 145 11.27 26.47 19.76
N LYS A 146 12.48 26.91 20.15
CA LYS A 146 12.73 28.02 21.09
C LYS A 146 12.04 27.81 22.45
N PHE A 147 12.06 26.58 22.96
CA PHE A 147 11.48 26.22 24.26
C PHE A 147 12.53 26.01 25.36
N THR A 148 13.76 26.44 25.15
CA THR A 148 14.91 26.20 26.03
C THR A 148 14.69 26.74 27.46
N ASP A 149 13.97 27.86 27.62
CA ASP A 149 13.72 28.50 28.93
C ASP A 149 12.68 27.78 29.81
N ASP A 150 11.75 27.06 29.17
CA ASP A 150 10.65 26.37 29.85
C ASP A 150 10.97 24.89 30.16
N VAL A 151 12.18 24.46 29.79
CA VAL A 151 12.65 23.09 29.91
C VAL A 151 13.84 23.00 30.83
N LYS A 152 13.91 21.95 31.66
CA LYS A 152 15.13 21.53 32.35
C LYS A 152 15.49 20.09 31.99
N TYR A 153 16.79 19.86 31.89
CA TYR A 153 17.35 18.58 31.47
C TYR A 153 17.87 17.80 32.67
N GLY A 154 17.18 16.74 33.06
CA GLY A 154 17.64 15.83 34.11
C GLY A 154 18.74 14.87 33.64
N LYS A 155 19.04 13.88 34.48
CA LYS A 155 19.96 12.77 34.11
C LYS A 155 19.33 11.84 33.08
N THR A 156 18.10 11.37 33.34
CA THR A 156 17.40 10.37 32.48
C THR A 156 16.12 10.88 31.82
N LYS A 157 15.62 12.04 32.26
CA LYS A 157 14.30 12.56 31.90
C LYS A 157 14.39 14.05 31.54
N ILE A 158 13.53 14.47 30.61
CA ILE A 158 13.21 15.86 30.36
C ILE A 158 12.10 16.32 31.29
N PHE A 159 12.18 17.58 31.72
CA PHE A 159 11.24 18.24 32.60
C PHE A 159 10.74 19.52 31.92
N ILE A 160 9.43 19.62 31.68
CA ILE A 160 8.80 20.77 31.03
C ILE A 160 7.92 21.48 32.07
N ARG A 161 8.10 22.80 32.21
CA ARG A 161 7.43 23.59 33.24
C ARG A 161 6.00 23.92 32.84
N SER A 162 5.77 24.49 31.66
CA SER A 162 4.44 24.92 31.22
C SER A 162 3.70 23.84 30.41
N PRO A 163 2.39 23.64 30.63
CA PRO A 163 1.57 22.80 29.74
C PRO A 163 1.44 23.41 28.34
N LYS A 164 1.62 24.73 28.18
CA LYS A 164 1.56 25.41 26.88
C LYS A 164 2.60 24.85 25.90
N THR A 165 3.83 24.65 26.38
CA THR A 165 4.95 24.09 25.62
C THR A 165 4.64 22.67 25.14
N LEU A 166 4.04 21.84 26.01
CA LEU A 166 3.64 20.48 25.64
C LEU A 166 2.55 20.48 24.56
N PHE A 167 1.53 21.34 24.70
CA PHE A 167 0.48 21.46 23.69
C PHE A 167 1.02 21.98 22.35
N ALA A 168 1.96 22.93 22.37
CA ALA A 168 2.62 23.42 21.17
C ALA A 168 3.39 22.30 20.43
N LEU A 169 4.08 21.42 21.16
CA LEU A 169 4.77 20.26 20.59
C LEU A 169 3.79 19.23 20.00
N GLU A 170 2.66 18.97 20.67
CA GLU A 170 1.62 18.09 20.12
C GLU A 170 0.98 18.67 18.86
N ASN A 171 0.71 19.97 18.82
CA ASN A 171 0.16 20.64 17.65
C ASN A 171 1.14 20.58 16.47
N ALA A 172 2.41 20.93 16.68
CA ALA A 172 3.45 20.83 15.65
C ALA A 172 3.61 19.39 15.13
N ARG A 173 3.47 18.38 16.00
CA ARG A 173 3.44 16.98 15.60
C ARG A 173 2.22 16.67 14.72
N ASN A 174 1.03 17.10 15.15
CA ASN A 174 -0.22 16.83 14.43
C ASN A 174 -0.24 17.46 13.03
N GLU A 175 0.39 18.63 12.86
CA GLU A 175 0.55 19.29 11.56
C GLU A 175 1.44 18.48 10.59
N LEU A 176 2.45 17.78 11.09
CA LEU A 176 3.40 17.02 10.26
C LEU A 176 2.90 15.63 9.88
N ILE A 177 2.03 15.02 10.68
CA ILE A 177 1.50 13.67 10.44
C ILE A 177 0.89 13.52 9.03
N PRO A 178 0.01 14.42 8.56
CA PRO A 178 -0.56 14.34 7.20
C PRO A 178 0.51 14.31 6.09
N GLY A 179 1.61 15.05 6.26
CA GLY A 179 2.72 15.05 5.31
C GLY A 179 3.42 13.69 5.21
N ILE A 180 3.66 13.04 6.35
CA ILE A 180 4.25 11.70 6.42
C ILE A 180 3.30 10.65 5.82
N VAL A 181 2.00 10.74 6.12
CA VAL A 181 0.98 9.86 5.55
C VAL A 181 0.97 9.99 4.02
N THR A 182 1.04 11.20 3.50
CA THR A 182 1.09 11.48 2.06
C THR A 182 2.36 10.90 1.42
N LEU A 183 3.51 11.00 2.10
CA LEU A 183 4.77 10.39 1.66
C LEU A 183 4.64 8.86 1.50
N ILE A 184 4.05 8.18 2.49
CA ILE A 184 3.82 6.73 2.42
C ILE A 184 2.86 6.40 1.28
N GLN A 185 1.73 7.11 1.19
CA GLN A 185 0.71 6.90 0.16
C GLN A 185 1.27 7.09 -1.26
N LYS A 186 2.00 8.18 -1.53
CA LYS A 186 2.57 8.43 -2.86
C LYS A 186 3.62 7.39 -3.24
N THR A 187 4.41 6.95 -2.27
CA THR A 187 5.44 5.91 -2.47
C THR A 187 4.82 4.57 -2.82
N TRP A 188 3.75 4.18 -2.10
CA TRP A 188 3.00 2.96 -2.35
C TRP A 188 2.28 2.98 -3.71
N ARG A 189 1.55 4.06 -4.02
CA ARG A 189 0.89 4.22 -5.33
C ARG A 189 1.90 4.14 -6.47
N GLY A 190 3.06 4.80 -6.32
CA GLY A 190 4.16 4.70 -7.29
C GLY A 190 4.74 3.29 -7.41
N TYR A 191 4.86 2.54 -6.30
CA TYR A 191 5.31 1.15 -6.32
C TYR A 191 4.35 0.25 -7.12
N VAL A 192 3.05 0.35 -6.84
CA VAL A 192 2.02 -0.43 -7.56
C VAL A 192 2.05 -0.14 -9.06
N ALA A 193 2.12 1.13 -9.46
CA ALA A 193 2.22 1.53 -10.86
C ALA A 193 3.49 0.97 -11.53
N ARG A 194 4.65 1.04 -10.86
CA ARG A 194 5.90 0.45 -11.38
C ARG A 194 5.81 -1.06 -11.56
N GLN A 195 5.12 -1.77 -10.67
CA GLN A 195 4.93 -3.22 -10.80
C GLN A 195 4.03 -3.56 -12.00
N GLN A 196 2.95 -2.82 -12.21
CA GLN A 196 2.08 -2.98 -13.38
C GLN A 196 2.84 -2.69 -14.68
N TYR A 197 3.64 -1.62 -14.71
CA TYR A 197 4.46 -1.28 -15.87
C TYR A 197 5.47 -2.39 -16.22
N LYS A 198 6.14 -2.98 -15.22
CA LYS A 198 7.05 -4.12 -15.44
C LYS A 198 6.35 -5.31 -16.08
N LYS A 199 5.15 -5.66 -15.61
CA LYS A 199 4.32 -6.73 -16.19
C LYS A 199 3.94 -6.43 -17.65
N MET A 200 3.50 -5.20 -17.93
CA MET A 200 3.15 -4.76 -19.28
C MET A 200 4.35 -4.84 -20.22
N LYS A 201 5.52 -4.37 -19.80
CA LYS A 201 6.76 -4.43 -20.61
C LYS A 201 7.18 -5.87 -20.89
N ALA A 202 7.06 -6.77 -19.92
CA ALA A 202 7.30 -8.20 -20.13
C ALA A 202 6.33 -8.79 -21.16
N LEU A 203 5.04 -8.49 -21.05
CA LEU A 203 4.01 -8.96 -21.99
C LEU A 203 4.26 -8.45 -23.42
N LEU A 204 4.61 -7.17 -23.59
CA LEU A 204 4.98 -6.62 -24.91
C LEU A 204 6.20 -7.35 -25.50
N THR A 205 7.18 -7.67 -24.67
CA THR A 205 8.36 -8.44 -25.09
C THR A 205 7.97 -9.86 -25.53
N MET A 206 7.11 -10.53 -24.76
CA MET A 206 6.58 -11.86 -25.11
C MET A 206 5.80 -11.83 -26.44
N ILE A 207 4.92 -10.84 -26.64
CA ILE A 207 4.17 -10.67 -27.89
C ILE A 207 5.13 -10.45 -29.07
N LYS A 208 6.17 -9.63 -28.91
CA LYS A 208 7.18 -9.40 -29.95
C LYS A 208 7.89 -10.70 -30.33
N CYS A 209 8.39 -11.45 -29.35
CA CYS A 209 9.06 -12.74 -29.58
C CYS A 209 8.12 -13.77 -30.22
N TYR A 210 6.87 -13.85 -29.76
CA TYR A 210 5.86 -14.74 -30.33
C TYR A 210 5.54 -14.41 -31.80
N ARG A 211 5.38 -13.12 -32.14
CA ARG A 211 5.19 -12.67 -33.52
C ARG A 211 6.38 -13.05 -34.41
N GLN A 212 7.61 -12.86 -33.91
CA GLN A 212 8.82 -13.26 -34.65
C GLN A 212 8.89 -14.78 -34.87
N LYS A 213 8.58 -15.58 -33.84
CA LYS A 213 8.51 -17.05 -33.97
C LYS A 213 7.47 -17.46 -35.02
N LYS A 214 6.26 -16.92 -34.95
CA LYS A 214 5.19 -17.21 -35.93
C LYS A 214 5.53 -16.78 -37.36
N LEU A 215 6.26 -15.68 -37.52
CA LEU A 215 6.77 -15.26 -38.81
C LEU A 215 7.80 -16.24 -39.37
N ARG A 216 8.76 -16.68 -38.55
CA ARG A 216 9.77 -17.69 -38.95
C ARG A 216 9.10 -19.00 -39.35
N GLU A 217 8.16 -19.49 -38.55
CA GLU A 217 7.38 -20.71 -38.85
C GLU A 217 6.66 -20.58 -40.20
N TYR A 218 6.01 -19.44 -40.47
CA TYR A 218 5.31 -19.20 -41.74
C TYR A 218 6.26 -19.11 -42.93
N ILE A 219 7.40 -18.42 -42.79
CA ILE A 219 8.42 -18.32 -43.85
C ILE A 219 9.03 -19.69 -44.15
N CYS A 220 9.38 -20.48 -43.12
CA CYS A 220 9.90 -21.84 -43.31
C CYS A 220 8.88 -22.74 -44.03
N ALA A 221 7.59 -22.63 -43.66
CA ALA A 221 6.53 -23.37 -44.34
C ALA A 221 6.38 -22.95 -45.82
N LEU A 222 6.51 -21.66 -46.12
CA LEU A 222 6.54 -21.17 -47.49
C LEU A 222 7.76 -21.69 -48.25
N GLU A 223 8.96 -21.56 -47.69
CA GLU A 223 10.19 -22.02 -48.32
C GLU A 223 10.13 -23.52 -48.65
N ASN A 224 9.65 -24.34 -47.71
CA ASN A 224 9.49 -25.78 -47.93
C ASN A 224 8.49 -26.09 -49.05
N LYS A 225 7.35 -25.40 -49.11
CA LYS A 225 6.37 -25.60 -50.19
C LYS A 225 6.87 -25.09 -51.55
N PHE A 226 7.60 -23.98 -51.57
CA PHE A 226 8.06 -23.33 -52.80
C PHE A 226 9.47 -23.79 -53.25
N ARG A 227 10.10 -24.72 -52.54
CA ARG A 227 11.48 -25.18 -52.75
C ARG A 227 11.79 -25.60 -54.19
N ARG A 228 10.85 -26.28 -54.87
CA ARG A 228 11.03 -26.80 -56.25
C ARG A 228 10.25 -26.03 -57.31
N VAL A 229 9.75 -24.84 -56.99
CA VAL A 229 8.83 -24.12 -57.89
C VAL A 229 9.50 -23.63 -59.17
N LYS A 230 10.77 -23.29 -59.11
CA LYS A 230 11.53 -22.83 -60.28
C LYS A 230 11.62 -23.90 -61.38
N THR A 231 11.61 -25.19 -61.02
CA THR A 231 11.70 -26.30 -61.97
C THR A 231 10.34 -26.77 -62.49
N MET A 232 9.22 -26.31 -61.90
CA MET A 232 7.88 -26.69 -62.35
C MET A 232 7.48 -25.94 -63.63
N LYS A 233 6.73 -26.60 -64.52
CA LYS A 233 6.26 -26.01 -65.79
C LYS A 233 5.32 -24.82 -65.60
N ASP A 234 4.51 -24.83 -64.54
CA ASP A 234 3.51 -23.79 -64.23
C ASP A 234 4.05 -22.67 -63.31
N TYR A 235 5.32 -22.77 -62.93
CA TYR A 235 5.98 -21.93 -61.94
C TYR A 235 5.16 -21.78 -60.65
N GLY A 236 4.56 -22.87 -60.15
CA GLY A 236 3.89 -22.89 -58.84
C GLY A 236 2.50 -22.24 -58.81
N LYS A 237 1.84 -22.08 -59.97
CA LYS A 237 0.45 -21.56 -60.03
C LYS A 237 -0.52 -22.47 -59.27
N SER A 238 -0.30 -23.78 -59.33
CA SER A 238 -1.11 -24.81 -58.67
C SER A 238 -0.89 -24.90 -57.15
N ILE A 239 0.14 -24.25 -56.59
CA ILE A 239 0.49 -24.39 -55.18
C ILE A 239 -0.42 -23.55 -54.30
N VAL A 240 -1.07 -24.21 -53.34
CA VAL A 240 -1.87 -23.54 -52.31
C VAL A 240 -0.97 -22.95 -51.24
N TRP A 241 -0.97 -21.62 -51.17
CA TRP A 241 -0.28 -20.87 -50.14
C TRP A 241 -0.79 -21.25 -48.74
N PRO A 242 0.11 -21.50 -47.76
CA PRO A 242 -0.30 -21.74 -46.39
C PRO A 242 -1.07 -20.53 -45.83
N ALA A 243 -2.00 -20.79 -44.92
CA ALA A 243 -2.79 -19.74 -44.29
C ALA A 243 -1.90 -18.87 -43.39
N PRO A 244 -1.80 -17.55 -43.65
CA PRO A 244 -0.99 -16.67 -42.81
C PRO A 244 -1.65 -16.45 -41.45
N PRO A 245 -0.86 -16.36 -40.35
CA PRO A 245 -1.35 -15.88 -39.07
C PRO A 245 -1.98 -14.48 -39.23
N ARG A 246 -3.05 -14.20 -38.47
CA ARG A 246 -3.77 -12.90 -38.54
C ARG A 246 -2.85 -11.69 -38.38
N SER A 247 -1.85 -11.79 -37.50
CA SER A 247 -0.86 -10.73 -37.26
C SER A 247 0.11 -10.48 -38.43
N LEU A 248 0.13 -11.36 -39.44
CA LEU A 248 1.06 -11.33 -40.57
C LEU A 248 0.36 -11.13 -41.92
N LEU A 249 -0.93 -10.77 -41.93
CA LEU A 249 -1.69 -10.61 -43.18
C LEU A 249 -1.05 -9.62 -44.14
N ASN A 250 -0.56 -8.48 -43.63
CA ASN A 250 0.10 -7.47 -44.46
C ASN A 250 1.41 -7.99 -45.06
N SER A 251 2.24 -8.65 -44.24
CA SER A 251 3.48 -9.28 -44.70
C SER A 251 3.20 -10.39 -45.73
N ALA A 252 2.15 -11.20 -45.53
CA ALA A 252 1.76 -12.23 -46.46
C ALA A 252 1.25 -11.67 -47.80
N LYS A 253 0.48 -10.57 -47.78
CA LYS A 253 0.07 -9.85 -49.00
C LYS A 253 1.29 -9.34 -49.78
N MET A 254 2.26 -8.75 -49.08
CA MET A 254 3.52 -8.29 -49.69
C MET A 254 4.31 -9.44 -50.33
N LEU A 255 4.47 -10.56 -49.61
CA LEU A 255 5.16 -11.75 -50.13
C LEU A 255 4.47 -12.33 -51.38
N ARG A 256 3.12 -12.33 -51.41
CA ARG A 256 2.36 -12.75 -52.60
C ARG A 256 2.58 -11.81 -53.78
N SER A 257 2.63 -10.51 -53.54
CA SER A 257 2.93 -9.52 -54.58
C SER A 257 4.34 -9.74 -55.17
N ILE A 258 5.33 -9.96 -54.32
CA ILE A 258 6.72 -10.27 -54.72
C ILE A 258 6.75 -11.56 -55.56
N TYR A 259 6.08 -12.61 -55.11
CA TYR A 259 5.98 -13.87 -55.85
C TYR A 259 5.32 -13.68 -57.22
N ASN A 260 4.20 -12.97 -57.30
CA ASN A 260 3.51 -12.72 -58.56
C ASN A 260 4.41 -11.95 -59.54
N ARG A 261 5.15 -10.95 -59.04
CA ARG A 261 6.12 -10.20 -59.86
C ARG A 261 7.24 -11.10 -60.38
N TRP A 262 7.82 -11.93 -59.51
CA TRP A 262 8.84 -12.90 -59.89
C TRP A 262 8.31 -13.91 -60.92
N ARG A 263 7.11 -14.46 -60.69
CA ARG A 263 6.50 -15.43 -61.59
C ARG A 263 6.22 -14.83 -62.96
N SER A 264 5.69 -13.61 -63.02
CA SER A 264 5.50 -12.87 -64.29
C SER A 264 6.82 -12.68 -65.02
N TYR A 265 7.87 -12.29 -64.31
CA TYR A 265 9.21 -12.18 -64.88
C TYR A 265 9.71 -13.53 -65.45
N MET A 266 9.58 -14.63 -64.70
CA MET A 266 10.00 -15.97 -65.16
C MET A 266 9.27 -16.45 -66.41
N ILE A 267 8.01 -16.05 -66.59
CA ILE A 267 7.22 -16.34 -67.80
C ILE A 267 7.72 -15.49 -68.96
N LEU A 268 7.84 -14.17 -68.75
CA LEU A 268 8.23 -13.21 -69.78
C LEU A 268 9.67 -13.41 -70.25
N ASN A 269 10.57 -13.85 -69.37
CA ASN A 269 11.99 -14.06 -69.70
C ASN A 269 12.21 -15.19 -70.73
N ARG A 270 11.22 -16.06 -70.96
CA ARG A 270 11.28 -17.07 -72.03
C ARG A 270 10.99 -16.49 -73.42
N ILE A 271 10.42 -15.28 -73.50
CA ILE A 271 9.97 -14.66 -74.75
C ILE A 271 10.99 -13.59 -75.18
N PRO A 272 11.59 -13.68 -76.37
CA PRO A 272 12.53 -12.68 -76.88
C PRO A 272 11.91 -11.28 -76.91
N ARG A 273 12.72 -10.25 -76.61
CA ARG A 273 12.23 -8.85 -76.55
C ARG A 273 11.61 -8.34 -77.87
N SER A 274 12.04 -8.89 -79.00
CA SER A 274 11.49 -8.58 -80.33
C SER A 274 10.00 -8.93 -80.47
N GLU A 275 9.50 -9.92 -79.73
CA GLU A 275 8.12 -10.41 -79.84
C GLU A 275 7.16 -9.71 -78.84
N TRP A 276 7.67 -8.83 -77.98
CA TRP A 276 6.88 -8.17 -76.95
C TRP A 276 5.75 -7.27 -77.47
N PRO A 277 5.93 -6.48 -78.55
CA PRO A 277 4.83 -5.68 -79.11
C PRO A 277 3.63 -6.55 -79.50
N GLN A 278 3.90 -7.68 -80.16
CA GLN A 278 2.88 -8.63 -80.57
C GLN A 278 2.26 -9.37 -79.37
N MET A 279 3.07 -9.77 -78.40
CA MET A 279 2.58 -10.38 -77.16
C MET A 279 1.62 -9.45 -76.41
N LYS A 280 1.93 -8.15 -76.31
CA LYS A 280 1.06 -7.15 -75.68
C LYS A 280 -0.28 -7.05 -76.41
N LEU A 281 -0.28 -6.99 -77.75
CA LEU A 281 -1.50 -6.98 -78.56
C LEU A 281 -2.33 -8.25 -78.33
N LYS A 282 -1.70 -9.42 -78.30
CA LYS A 282 -2.35 -10.70 -78.02
C LYS A 282 -2.94 -10.74 -76.60
N ILE A 283 -2.25 -10.20 -75.59
CA ILE A 283 -2.77 -10.12 -74.21
C ILE A 283 -3.97 -9.16 -74.13
N SER A 284 -3.90 -7.99 -74.77
CA SER A 284 -5.01 -7.03 -74.82
C SER A 284 -6.24 -7.65 -75.50
N ALA A 285 -6.04 -8.30 -76.65
CA ALA A 285 -7.10 -9.02 -77.35
C ALA A 285 -7.65 -10.18 -76.51
N ALA A 286 -6.78 -10.96 -75.86
CA ALA A 286 -7.19 -12.01 -74.94
C ALA A 286 -8.07 -11.45 -73.83
N SER A 287 -7.71 -10.32 -73.22
CA SER A 287 -8.48 -9.71 -72.14
C SER A 287 -9.87 -9.21 -72.59
N ALA A 288 -9.99 -8.73 -73.84
CA ALA A 288 -11.24 -8.22 -74.39
C ALA A 288 -12.17 -9.35 -74.90
N LEU A 289 -11.58 -10.46 -75.36
CA LEU A 289 -12.27 -11.56 -76.03
C LEU A 289 -12.42 -12.81 -75.14
N ILE A 290 -11.85 -12.80 -73.93
CA ILE A 290 -11.99 -13.91 -72.97
C ILE A 290 -13.48 -14.17 -72.72
N ASN A 291 -13.89 -15.44 -72.81
CA ASN A 291 -15.29 -15.92 -72.74
C ASN A 291 -16.24 -15.47 -73.87
N LYS A 292 -15.78 -14.71 -74.87
CA LYS A 292 -16.58 -14.30 -76.04
C LYS A 292 -16.22 -15.07 -77.32
N ARG A 293 -15.00 -15.60 -77.42
CA ARG A 293 -14.54 -16.37 -78.58
C ARG A 293 -13.66 -17.53 -78.14
N ILE A 294 -13.86 -18.70 -78.74
CA ILE A 294 -13.13 -19.93 -78.41
C ILE A 294 -11.65 -19.80 -78.82
N GLU A 295 -11.39 -19.23 -79.99
CA GLU A 295 -10.04 -18.94 -80.46
C GLU A 295 -9.94 -17.53 -81.06
N TYR A 296 -8.82 -16.85 -80.78
CA TYR A 296 -8.51 -15.52 -81.32
C TYR A 296 -7.12 -15.50 -81.98
N GLY A 297 -6.64 -16.66 -82.44
CA GLY A 297 -5.39 -16.78 -83.18
C GLY A 297 -4.13 -16.58 -82.33
N LEU A 298 -4.07 -17.24 -81.17
CA LEU A 298 -2.92 -17.16 -80.26
C LEU A 298 -1.63 -17.78 -80.86
N SER A 299 -1.78 -18.89 -81.59
CA SER A 299 -0.71 -19.69 -82.19
C SER A 299 -0.09 -19.08 -83.45
N ARG A 300 -0.81 -18.19 -84.16
CA ARG A 300 -0.30 -17.55 -85.38
C ARG A 300 0.49 -16.27 -85.09
N LYS A 301 1.46 -15.94 -85.94
CA LYS A 301 2.08 -14.62 -85.96
C LYS A 301 1.03 -13.60 -86.45
N TRP A 302 0.81 -12.54 -85.69
CA TRP A 302 -0.04 -11.43 -86.11
C TRP A 302 0.82 -10.49 -86.94
N GLU A 303 0.57 -10.48 -88.24
CA GLU A 303 1.19 -9.54 -89.17
C GLU A 303 0.50 -8.18 -89.02
N VAL A 304 1.30 -7.13 -88.85
CA VAL A 304 0.79 -5.76 -88.93
C VAL A 304 0.72 -5.44 -90.41
N THR A 305 -0.40 -5.75 -91.07
CA THR A 305 -0.70 -5.10 -92.33
C THR A 305 -0.92 -3.62 -92.03
N LEU A 306 0.08 -2.80 -92.36
CA LEU A 306 -0.07 -1.35 -92.41
C LEU A 306 -1.11 -1.04 -93.49
N TYR A 307 -2.39 -1.06 -93.13
CA TYR A 307 -3.35 -0.22 -93.85
C TYR A 307 -2.95 1.21 -93.53
N SER A 308 -2.14 1.79 -94.41
CA SER A 308 -1.97 3.21 -94.55
C SER A 308 -3.36 3.82 -94.58
N THR A 309 -3.81 4.39 -93.47
CA THR A 309 -4.88 5.39 -93.46
C THR A 309 -4.39 6.57 -94.29
N ARG A 310 -4.67 6.55 -95.60
CA ARG A 310 -4.96 7.78 -96.33
C ARG A 310 -6.38 8.18 -95.93
N LEU A 311 -6.44 9.32 -95.23
CA LEU A 311 -7.59 10.21 -94.99
C LEU A 311 -8.97 9.57 -94.88
#